data_AF-A0AAV7CJP8-F1
#
_entry.id   AF-A0AAV7CJP8-F1
#
_cell.length_a   1.000
_cell.length_b   1.000
_cell.length_c   1.000
_cell.angle_alpha   90.00
_cell.angle_beta   90.00
_cell.angle_gamma   90.00
#
_symmetry.space_group_name_H-M   'P 1'
#
loop_
_entity.id
_entity.type
_entity.pdbx_description
1 polymer ?
#
loop_
_entity_poly.entity_id
_entity_poly.type
_entity_poly.pdbx_seq_one_letter_code
_entity_poly.pdbx_strand_id
1 'polypeptide(L)'
;MSRSLSTALLWANSLTTNGSGVSRKYRVRTFILSAPRSIWFHMVWRALQSRTVHLLCRSSFSITAGGFPSLLMPEDPKRPRREERLMAPKIGTHNGTFHCDEALACYLLRTLEPYRDAEIVRTRDPQLLSQCDVVVDVGGEYDPSRNRYDHHQRSFCETMNSLYPDKPWVTKLSSAGLVYAHFGAQILATLLGTDEEDPIIPILYDKARGTICIDCGLFSLYK
;
A
#
# COMPACT_ATOMS: atom_id res chain seq x y z
N MET A 1 53.98 2.85 11.30
CA MET A 1 53.18 3.57 10.29
C MET A 1 51.75 3.03 10.43
N SER A 2 50.85 3.69 11.17
CA SER A 2 50.05 4.88 10.81
C SER A 2 48.88 4.57 9.86
N ARG A 3 47.63 5.00 10.09
CA ARG A 3 46.97 5.63 11.25
C ARG A 3 45.45 5.45 11.07
N SER A 4 44.67 5.55 12.15
CA SER A 4 43.20 5.69 12.08
C SER A 4 42.80 6.96 11.31
N LEU A 5 41.70 6.90 10.56
CA LEU A 5 40.96 8.08 10.10
C LEU A 5 39.45 7.88 10.23
N SER A 6 38.92 8.26 11.39
CA SER A 6 37.58 8.84 11.46
C SER A 6 37.51 10.07 10.55
N THR A 7 36.36 10.34 9.93
CA THR A 7 36.10 11.65 9.30
C THR A 7 34.70 12.12 9.61
N ALA A 8 34.59 12.86 10.72
CA ALA A 8 33.54 13.85 10.88
C ALA A 8 33.90 15.08 10.03
N LEU A 9 32.91 15.71 9.41
CA LEU A 9 33.06 17.02 8.79
C LEU A 9 31.86 17.91 9.16
N LEU A 10 32.10 18.78 10.14
CA LEU A 10 31.46 20.10 10.28
C LEU A 10 31.87 20.91 9.02
N TRP A 11 31.19 21.94 8.51
CA TRP A 11 30.61 23.14 9.13
C TRP A 11 29.90 23.89 7.95
N ALA A 12 28.97 24.85 8.06
CA ALA A 12 28.36 25.61 9.15
C ALA A 12 27.00 26.17 8.68
N ASN A 13 26.26 26.90 9.54
CA ASN A 13 25.90 28.29 9.20
C ASN A 13 25.40 29.10 10.40
N SER A 14 25.80 30.37 10.40
CA SER A 14 25.69 31.35 11.49
C SER A 14 24.27 31.54 12.06
N LEU A 15 24.19 31.69 13.39
CA LEU A 15 23.04 32.30 14.05
C LEU A 15 23.03 33.80 13.77
N THR A 16 21.94 34.30 13.18
CA THR A 16 21.60 35.73 13.27
C THR A 16 20.18 35.87 13.78
N THR A 17 20.05 36.19 15.06
CA THR A 17 18.80 36.68 15.64
C THR A 17 18.69 38.18 15.36
N ASN A 18 17.54 38.65 14.87
CA ASN A 18 16.87 39.85 15.40
C ASN A 18 15.52 40.12 14.71
N GLY A 19 14.56 40.63 15.48
CA GLY A 19 13.39 41.37 14.97
C GLY A 19 12.11 40.57 14.73
N SER A 20 11.14 40.75 15.64
CA SER A 20 9.66 40.65 15.42
C SER A 20 9.10 39.44 14.65
N GLY A 21 8.37 38.57 15.34
CA GLY A 21 7.86 37.32 14.78
C GLY A 21 6.70 37.45 13.78
N VAL A 22 6.52 36.40 12.96
CA VAL A 22 5.30 36.07 12.19
C VAL A 22 5.17 34.55 12.03
N SER A 23 3.91 34.08 12.06
CA SER A 23 3.37 32.78 11.63
C SER A 23 4.31 31.74 10.99
N ARG A 24 4.36 30.52 11.57
CA ARG A 24 4.99 29.34 10.94
C ARG A 24 4.14 28.82 9.76
N LYS A 25 4.49 29.24 8.54
CA LYS A 25 4.07 28.53 7.31
C LYS A 25 5.18 27.58 6.85
N TYR A 26 4.99 26.28 7.05
CA TYR A 26 5.87 25.26 6.49
C TYR A 26 5.69 25.17 4.97
N ARG A 27 6.53 25.88 4.21
CA ARG A 27 6.59 25.75 2.75
C ARG A 27 7.66 24.71 2.40
N VAL A 28 7.24 23.47 2.19
CA VAL A 28 8.14 22.41 1.69
C VAL A 28 8.59 22.80 0.28
N ARG A 29 9.87 23.13 0.12
CA ARG A 29 10.50 23.36 -1.18
C ARG A 29 10.93 22.02 -1.75
N THR A 30 10.40 21.68 -2.93
CA THR A 30 10.82 20.52 -3.71
C THR A 30 12.27 20.71 -4.16
N PHE A 31 13.16 19.78 -3.83
CA PHE A 31 14.44 19.63 -4.50
C PHE A 31 14.44 18.33 -5.30
N ILE A 32 14.62 18.46 -6.61
CA ILE A 32 14.82 17.34 -7.52
C ILE A 32 16.33 17.10 -7.57
N LEU A 33 16.76 15.94 -7.08
CA LEU A 33 18.06 15.37 -7.43
C LEU A 33 17.86 14.00 -8.07
N SER A 34 18.66 13.76 -9.10
CA SER A 34 18.50 12.68 -10.07
C SER A 34 19.25 11.42 -9.66
N ALA A 35 18.50 10.38 -9.37
CA ALA A 35 18.90 8.98 -9.50
C ALA A 35 17.74 8.27 -10.23
N PRO A 36 17.96 7.14 -10.94
CA PRO A 36 16.87 6.44 -11.62
C PRO A 36 15.85 5.98 -10.58
N ARG A 37 14.72 6.71 -10.50
CA ARG A 37 13.63 6.39 -9.59
C ARG A 37 13.11 5.04 -9.99
N SER A 38 13.35 4.04 -9.14
CA SER A 38 12.78 2.72 -9.33
C SER A 38 11.27 2.84 -9.54
N ILE A 39 10.72 1.96 -10.39
CA ILE A 39 9.27 1.82 -10.55
C ILE A 39 8.62 1.70 -9.15
N TRP A 40 9.31 1.06 -8.22
CA TRP A 40 9.03 1.02 -6.78
C TRP A 40 8.92 2.36 -6.07
N PHE A 41 9.88 3.29 -6.21
CA PHE A 41 9.72 4.62 -5.64
C PHE A 41 8.47 5.30 -6.21
N HIS A 42 8.19 5.13 -7.51
CA HIS A 42 6.95 5.64 -8.11
C HIS A 42 5.67 4.92 -7.64
N MET A 43 5.69 3.60 -7.42
CA MET A 43 4.56 2.83 -6.92
C MET A 43 4.27 3.14 -5.45
N VAL A 44 5.28 3.14 -4.58
CA VAL A 44 5.14 3.49 -3.16
C VAL A 44 4.77 4.97 -2.99
N TRP A 45 5.37 5.87 -3.76
CA TRP A 45 4.99 7.29 -3.75
C TRP A 45 3.56 7.51 -4.26
N ARG A 46 3.15 6.81 -5.33
CA ARG A 46 1.75 6.83 -5.81
C ARG A 46 0.79 6.19 -4.81
N ALA A 47 1.19 5.14 -4.09
CA ALA A 47 0.41 4.54 -3.02
C ALA A 47 0.19 5.55 -1.89
N LEU A 48 1.26 6.13 -1.35
CA LEU A 48 1.23 7.14 -0.29
C LEU A 48 0.46 8.42 -0.69
N GLN A 49 0.46 8.79 -1.98
CA GLN A 49 -0.33 9.91 -2.52
C GLN A 49 -1.74 9.52 -3.00
N SER A 50 -2.08 8.24 -3.02
CA SER A 50 -3.39 7.77 -3.50
C SER A 50 -4.49 8.15 -2.51
N ARG A 51 -5.73 8.26 -3.03
CA ARG A 51 -6.91 8.38 -2.17
C ARG A 51 -7.04 7.21 -1.19
N THR A 52 -6.50 6.03 -1.52
CA THR A 52 -6.44 4.84 -0.66
C THR A 52 -5.71 5.12 0.65
N VAL A 53 -4.48 5.65 0.61
CA VAL A 53 -3.73 5.98 1.85
C VAL A 53 -4.33 7.18 2.58
N HIS A 54 -4.91 8.15 1.86
CA HIS A 54 -5.68 9.22 2.50
C HIS A 54 -6.96 8.75 3.21
N LEU A 55 -7.57 7.64 2.78
CA LEU A 55 -8.69 7.00 3.48
C LEU A 55 -8.23 6.28 4.76
N LEU A 56 -7.09 5.58 4.73
CA LEU A 56 -6.46 4.99 5.92
C LEU A 56 -6.13 6.05 6.99
N CYS A 57 -5.74 7.25 6.55
CA CYS A 57 -5.37 8.37 7.43
C CYS A 57 -6.57 9.16 8.00
N ARG A 58 -7.81 8.89 7.57
CA ARG A 58 -9.00 9.64 8.02
C ARG A 58 -9.82 8.85 9.03
N SER A 59 -9.82 9.32 10.28
CA SER A 59 -10.88 9.00 11.22
C SER A 59 -12.23 9.51 10.69
N SER A 60 -13.14 8.56 10.44
CA SER A 60 -14.59 8.68 10.23
C SER A 60 -15.15 10.02 9.71
N PHE A 61 -15.56 10.05 8.43
CA PHE A 61 -16.51 11.07 7.95
C PHE A 61 -17.54 10.47 6.99
N SER A 62 -18.82 10.56 7.36
CA SER A 62 -19.94 10.36 6.45
C SER A 62 -20.21 11.67 5.69
N ILE A 63 -20.50 11.58 4.39
CA ILE A 63 -20.87 12.73 3.56
C ILE A 63 -22.35 12.59 3.19
N THR A 64 -23.19 13.45 3.76
CA THR A 64 -24.56 13.67 3.28
C THR A 64 -24.49 14.52 2.00
N ALA A 65 -25.12 14.04 0.93
CA ALA A 65 -25.16 14.74 -0.35
C ALA A 65 -26.22 15.85 -0.32
N GLY A 66 -25.80 17.11 -0.46
CA GLY A 66 -26.68 18.24 -0.78
C GLY A 66 -26.86 18.38 -2.30
N GLY A 67 -28.11 18.49 -2.76
CA GLY A 67 -28.44 18.50 -4.19
C GLY A 67 -28.31 19.86 -4.88
N PHE A 68 -28.20 19.82 -6.22
CA PHE A 68 -28.38 20.96 -7.12
C PHE A 68 -29.53 20.66 -8.11
N PRO A 69 -30.25 21.67 -8.64
CA PRO A 69 -31.39 21.45 -9.53
C PRO A 69 -30.96 21.02 -10.94
N SER A 70 -31.80 20.20 -11.58
CA SER A 70 -31.58 19.66 -12.92
C SER A 70 -31.92 20.69 -14.02
N LEU A 71 -31.09 20.74 -15.08
CA LEU A 71 -31.44 21.34 -16.36
C LEU A 71 -31.46 20.22 -17.42
N LEU A 72 -32.51 20.20 -18.24
CA LEU A 72 -32.87 19.07 -19.11
C LEU A 72 -31.81 18.78 -20.20
N MET A 73 -31.42 17.51 -20.31
CA MET A 73 -30.70 16.92 -21.44
C MET A 73 -31.56 15.77 -22.02
N PRO A 74 -31.40 15.40 -23.31
CA PRO A 74 -32.22 14.35 -23.92
C PRO A 74 -31.93 12.95 -23.34
N GLU A 75 -32.94 12.08 -23.33
CA GLU A 75 -32.84 10.69 -22.88
C GLU A 75 -31.91 9.85 -23.78
N ASP A 76 -30.76 9.44 -23.23
CA ASP A 76 -29.81 8.48 -23.82
C ASP A 76 -30.43 7.06 -23.80
N PRO A 77 -30.25 6.20 -24.82
CA PRO A 77 -30.88 4.88 -24.87
C PRO A 77 -30.58 4.06 -23.60
N LYS A 78 -31.65 3.55 -22.95
CA LYS A 78 -31.62 2.93 -21.62
C LYS A 78 -30.42 2.01 -21.40
N ARG A 79 -29.40 2.54 -20.72
CA ARG A 79 -28.34 1.74 -20.10
C ARG A 79 -29.01 0.74 -19.14
N PRO A 80 -28.51 -0.51 -19.04
CA PRO A 80 -29.11 -1.52 -18.17
C PRO A 80 -29.24 -1.00 -16.73
N ARG A 81 -30.35 -1.37 -16.08
CA ARG A 81 -30.73 -0.80 -14.78
C ARG A 81 -29.68 -1.07 -13.71
N ARG A 82 -29.44 -0.05 -12.89
CA ARG A 82 -28.42 0.10 -11.84
C ARG A 82 -28.65 -0.80 -10.61
N GLU A 83 -29.38 -1.91 -10.76
CA GLU A 83 -29.96 -2.68 -9.65
C GLU A 83 -29.14 -3.94 -9.26
N GLU A 84 -28.21 -4.38 -10.10
CA GLU A 84 -27.04 -5.14 -9.64
C GLU A 84 -25.90 -4.19 -9.26
N ARG A 85 -26.15 -3.34 -8.25
CA ARG A 85 -25.04 -2.75 -7.50
C ARG A 85 -24.49 -3.82 -6.56
N LEU A 86 -23.72 -4.76 -7.14
CA LEU A 86 -22.80 -5.64 -6.41
C LEU A 86 -22.18 -4.80 -5.30
N MET A 87 -22.29 -5.26 -4.04
CA MET A 87 -21.71 -4.51 -2.93
C MET A 87 -20.24 -4.29 -3.22
N ALA A 88 -19.77 -3.05 -3.03
CA ALA A 88 -18.36 -2.74 -3.26
C ALA A 88 -17.52 -3.69 -2.40
N PRO A 89 -16.55 -4.40 -2.99
CA PRO A 89 -15.81 -5.45 -2.27
C PRO A 89 -15.05 -4.84 -1.10
N LYS A 90 -14.78 -5.64 -0.07
CA LYS A 90 -14.28 -5.18 1.21
C LYS A 90 -12.90 -5.75 1.50
N ILE A 91 -11.96 -4.86 1.73
CA ILE A 91 -10.62 -5.18 2.25
C ILE A 91 -10.64 -4.90 3.75
N GLY A 92 -10.65 -5.95 4.55
CA GLY A 92 -10.52 -5.87 6.00
C GLY A 92 -9.06 -5.66 6.41
N THR A 93 -8.81 -4.74 7.33
CA THR A 93 -7.49 -4.56 7.93
C THR A 93 -7.61 -3.98 9.35
N HIS A 94 -6.52 -3.91 10.11
CA HIS A 94 -6.61 -3.48 11.50
C HIS A 94 -6.97 -1.99 11.67
N ASN A 95 -7.55 -1.67 12.84
CA ASN A 95 -7.74 -0.29 13.30
C ASN A 95 -6.52 0.24 14.08
N GLY A 96 -6.57 1.50 14.52
CA GLY A 96 -5.47 2.17 15.25
C GLY A 96 -4.44 2.81 14.32
N THR A 97 -3.21 3.00 14.83
CA THR A 97 -2.02 3.41 14.06
C THR A 97 -1.91 2.55 12.80
N PHE A 98 -1.59 3.15 11.66
CA PHE A 98 -1.33 2.41 10.41
C PHE A 98 0.15 2.02 10.32
N HIS A 99 0.44 0.94 9.61
CA HIS A 99 1.78 0.48 9.29
C HIS A 99 2.04 0.70 7.78
N CYS A 100 3.23 0.37 7.29
CA CYS A 100 3.53 0.52 5.86
C CYS A 100 3.08 -0.70 5.04
N ASP A 101 2.98 -1.87 5.66
CA ASP A 101 2.62 -3.14 5.02
C ASP A 101 1.11 -3.28 4.80
N GLU A 102 0.24 -2.99 5.77
CA GLU A 102 -1.21 -3.03 5.55
C GLU A 102 -1.67 -1.94 4.55
N ALA A 103 -1.04 -0.76 4.61
CA ALA A 103 -1.23 0.31 3.63
C ALA A 103 -0.79 -0.08 2.20
N LEU A 104 0.39 -0.73 2.06
CA LEU A 104 0.87 -1.21 0.76
C LEU A 104 0.00 -2.37 0.23
N ALA A 105 -0.37 -3.33 1.09
CA ALA A 105 -1.27 -4.43 0.75
C ALA A 105 -2.62 -3.93 0.20
N CYS A 106 -3.25 -2.97 0.89
CA CYS A 106 -4.47 -2.33 0.44
C CYS A 106 -4.31 -1.62 -0.92
N TYR A 107 -3.18 -0.93 -1.13
CA TYR A 107 -2.91 -0.28 -2.43
C TYR A 107 -2.74 -1.31 -3.56
N LEU A 108 -1.94 -2.36 -3.34
CA LEU A 108 -1.66 -3.42 -4.31
C LEU A 108 -2.95 -4.11 -4.75
N LEU A 109 -3.79 -4.54 -3.80
CA LEU A 109 -5.11 -5.12 -4.10
C LEU A 109 -5.95 -4.17 -4.95
N ARG A 110 -6.03 -2.89 -4.58
CA ARG A 110 -6.81 -1.87 -5.32
C ARG A 110 -6.24 -1.47 -6.69
N THR A 111 -5.12 -2.03 -7.13
CA THR A 111 -4.73 -1.93 -8.55
C THR A 111 -5.57 -2.86 -9.44
N LEU A 112 -6.02 -3.99 -8.88
CA LEU A 112 -6.73 -5.06 -9.57
C LEU A 112 -8.20 -4.68 -9.83
N GLU A 113 -8.74 -5.07 -10.98
CA GLU A 113 -10.14 -4.78 -11.33
C GLU A 113 -11.15 -5.24 -10.28
N PRO A 114 -11.07 -6.48 -9.72
CA PRO A 114 -12.01 -6.94 -8.70
C PRO A 114 -12.03 -6.11 -7.42
N TYR A 115 -10.96 -5.36 -7.12
CA TYR A 115 -10.86 -4.57 -5.88
C TYR A 115 -10.64 -3.07 -6.12
N ARG A 116 -10.71 -2.58 -7.38
CA ARG A 116 -10.41 -1.20 -7.77
C ARG A 116 -11.11 -0.16 -6.88
N ASP A 117 -12.40 -0.37 -6.66
CA ASP A 117 -13.27 0.48 -5.84
C ASP A 117 -13.62 -0.12 -4.46
N ALA A 118 -12.78 -1.03 -3.96
CA ALA A 118 -13.01 -1.69 -2.69
C ALA A 118 -13.08 -0.71 -1.49
N GLU A 119 -14.03 -0.96 -0.60
CA GLU A 119 -14.15 -0.35 0.72
C GLU A 119 -13.05 -0.91 1.64
N ILE A 120 -12.35 -0.04 2.37
CA ILE A 120 -11.39 -0.48 3.39
C ILE A 120 -12.07 -0.45 4.75
N VAL A 121 -12.20 -1.62 5.37
CA VAL A 121 -12.82 -1.81 6.68
C VAL A 121 -11.72 -1.93 7.73
N ARG A 122 -11.42 -0.83 8.45
CA ARG A 122 -10.44 -0.83 9.55
C ARG A 122 -11.06 -1.31 10.86
N THR A 123 -10.85 -2.58 11.22
CA THR A 123 -11.42 -3.21 12.42
C THR A 123 -10.55 -4.37 12.95
N ARG A 124 -10.81 -4.81 14.19
CA ARG A 124 -10.31 -6.07 14.77
C ARG A 124 -11.44 -7.05 15.14
N ASP A 125 -12.69 -6.70 14.83
CA ASP A 125 -13.86 -7.54 15.10
C ASP A 125 -13.92 -8.73 14.11
N PRO A 126 -13.79 -9.99 14.57
CA PRO A 126 -13.85 -11.16 13.71
C PRO A 126 -15.16 -11.28 12.91
N GLN A 127 -16.28 -10.75 13.42
CA GLN A 127 -17.58 -10.81 12.74
C GLN A 127 -17.68 -9.85 11.55
N LEU A 128 -16.91 -8.75 11.58
CA LEU A 128 -16.80 -7.82 10.45
C LEU A 128 -15.71 -8.29 9.46
N LEU A 129 -14.62 -8.88 9.96
CA LEU A 129 -13.56 -9.45 9.13
C LEU A 129 -14.01 -10.70 8.36
N SER A 130 -14.96 -11.48 8.88
CA SER A 130 -15.56 -12.61 8.14
C SER A 130 -16.44 -12.17 6.96
N GLN A 131 -16.94 -10.93 6.98
CA GLN A 131 -17.73 -10.29 5.91
C GLN A 131 -16.86 -9.60 4.83
N CYS A 132 -15.53 -9.62 4.97
CA CYS A 132 -14.62 -9.02 4.01
C CYS A 132 -14.14 -10.04 2.95
N ASP A 133 -14.12 -9.63 1.69
CA ASP A 133 -13.66 -10.45 0.56
C ASP A 133 -12.18 -10.78 0.66
N VAL A 134 -11.38 -9.83 1.17
CA VAL A 134 -9.94 -9.99 1.46
C VAL A 134 -9.66 -9.42 2.84
N VAL A 135 -8.75 -10.04 3.60
CA VAL A 135 -8.27 -9.50 4.88
C VAL A 135 -6.74 -9.48 4.92
N VAL A 136 -6.16 -8.34 5.31
CA VAL A 136 -4.71 -8.12 5.38
C VAL A 136 -4.30 -7.58 6.75
N ASP A 137 -3.19 -8.08 7.29
CA ASP A 137 -2.57 -7.61 8.54
C ASP A 137 -3.43 -7.72 9.81
N VAL A 138 -4.47 -8.55 9.77
CA VAL A 138 -5.38 -8.77 10.90
C VAL A 138 -6.11 -10.10 10.76
N GLY A 139 -6.58 -10.65 11.88
CA GLY A 139 -7.44 -11.84 11.95
C GLY A 139 -6.73 -13.11 12.44
N GLY A 140 -5.40 -13.10 12.51
CA GLY A 140 -4.60 -14.23 13.02
C GLY A 140 -4.54 -15.42 12.06
N GLU A 141 -4.87 -15.24 10.78
CA GLU A 141 -5.04 -16.31 9.79
C GLU A 141 -4.28 -15.99 8.48
N TYR A 142 -3.50 -16.95 8.00
CA TYR A 142 -3.00 -16.99 6.62
C TYR A 142 -3.70 -18.16 5.90
N ASP A 143 -4.55 -17.83 4.94
CA ASP A 143 -5.26 -18.78 4.09
C ASP A 143 -5.50 -18.12 2.72
N PRO A 144 -4.69 -18.45 1.68
CA PRO A 144 -4.85 -17.86 0.37
C PRO A 144 -6.15 -18.32 -0.33
N SER A 145 -6.73 -19.47 0.02
CA SER A 145 -8.01 -19.92 -0.54
C SER A 145 -9.20 -19.07 -0.08
N ARG A 146 -9.04 -18.39 1.06
CA ARG A 146 -10.01 -17.46 1.66
C ARG A 146 -9.53 -16.00 1.61
N ASN A 147 -8.50 -15.69 0.83
CA ASN A 147 -7.87 -14.36 0.76
C ASN A 147 -7.55 -13.76 2.16
N ARG A 148 -7.00 -14.55 3.07
CA ARG A 148 -6.56 -14.13 4.40
C ARG A 148 -5.04 -14.05 4.43
N TYR A 149 -4.51 -12.85 4.66
CA TYR A 149 -3.09 -12.53 4.53
C TYR A 149 -2.59 -11.78 5.78
N ASP A 150 -2.72 -12.40 6.95
CA ASP A 150 -2.08 -11.96 8.19
C ASP A 150 -0.80 -12.79 8.45
N HIS A 151 0.24 -12.16 8.98
CA HIS A 151 1.55 -12.74 9.32
C HIS A 151 1.88 -12.71 10.82
N HIS A 152 0.97 -12.16 11.65
CA HIS A 152 1.19 -11.96 13.10
C HIS A 152 1.22 -13.26 13.93
N GLN A 153 0.98 -14.43 13.35
CA GLN A 153 0.93 -15.69 14.08
C GLN A 153 2.34 -16.10 14.52
N ARG A 154 2.52 -16.55 15.77
CA ARG A 154 3.84 -17.00 16.26
C ARG A 154 4.43 -18.18 15.46
N SER A 155 3.56 -18.99 14.88
CA SER A 155 3.89 -20.12 14.00
C SER A 155 4.16 -19.71 12.55
N PHE A 156 3.90 -18.46 12.16
CA PHE A 156 4.05 -18.02 10.78
C PHE A 156 5.51 -18.01 10.36
N CYS A 157 5.83 -18.84 9.36
CA CYS A 157 7.17 -19.01 8.83
C CYS A 157 7.22 -18.94 7.30
N GLU A 158 6.15 -18.48 6.65
CA GLU A 158 6.07 -18.47 5.20
C GLU A 158 6.99 -17.44 4.57
N THR A 159 7.63 -17.87 3.49
CA THR A 159 8.61 -17.16 2.69
C THR A 159 8.24 -17.33 1.22
N MET A 160 8.84 -16.56 0.32
CA MET A 160 8.64 -16.84 -1.11
C MET A 160 9.11 -18.24 -1.50
N ASN A 161 10.17 -18.77 -0.88
CA ASN A 161 10.70 -20.10 -1.16
C ASN A 161 9.78 -21.24 -0.67
N SER A 162 9.09 -21.07 0.45
CA SER A 162 8.15 -22.09 0.95
C SER A 162 6.85 -22.13 0.15
N LEU A 163 6.41 -20.98 -0.38
CA LEU A 163 5.25 -20.90 -1.27
C LEU A 163 5.59 -21.28 -2.73
N TYR A 164 6.79 -20.93 -3.20
CA TYR A 164 7.27 -21.14 -4.57
C TYR A 164 8.72 -21.69 -4.55
N PRO A 165 8.91 -23.02 -4.63
CA PRO A 165 10.22 -23.64 -4.43
C PRO A 165 11.32 -23.25 -5.43
N ASP A 166 10.97 -22.74 -6.62
CA ASP A 166 11.90 -22.19 -7.60
C ASP A 166 12.53 -20.86 -7.16
N LYS A 167 11.90 -20.18 -6.19
CA LYS A 167 12.29 -18.86 -5.72
C LYS A 167 13.29 -18.96 -4.56
N PRO A 168 14.48 -18.34 -4.63
CA PRO A 168 15.55 -18.56 -3.65
C PRO A 168 15.41 -17.77 -2.33
N TRP A 169 14.28 -17.11 -2.07
CA TRP A 169 14.19 -16.12 -1.00
C TRP A 169 13.47 -16.62 0.26
N VAL A 170 14.24 -16.71 1.33
CA VAL A 170 13.84 -17.24 2.65
C VAL A 170 13.49 -16.15 3.69
N THR A 171 13.24 -14.91 3.25
CA THR A 171 12.72 -13.85 4.13
C THR A 171 11.24 -14.13 4.44
N LYS A 172 10.85 -14.08 5.72
CA LYS A 172 9.42 -14.15 6.11
C LYS A 172 8.62 -13.03 5.46
N LEU A 173 7.41 -13.34 5.01
CA LEU A 173 6.53 -12.39 4.32
C LEU A 173 5.73 -11.53 5.31
N SER A 174 5.64 -10.23 5.03
CA SER A 174 4.62 -9.34 5.61
C SER A 174 3.29 -9.50 4.87
N SER A 175 2.22 -8.87 5.35
CA SER A 175 0.91 -8.84 4.67
C SER A 175 0.99 -8.34 3.21
N ALA A 176 1.81 -7.31 2.94
CA ALA A 176 2.08 -6.86 1.57
C ALA A 176 2.88 -7.89 0.76
N GLY A 177 3.84 -8.57 1.40
CA GLY A 177 4.60 -9.67 0.81
C GLY A 177 3.71 -10.85 0.42
N LEU A 178 2.70 -11.18 1.24
CA LEU A 178 1.71 -12.23 0.96
C LEU A 178 0.77 -11.85 -0.18
N VAL A 179 0.20 -10.64 -0.16
CA VAL A 179 -0.61 -10.15 -1.30
C VAL A 179 0.19 -10.18 -2.59
N TYR A 180 1.46 -9.78 -2.54
CA TYR A 180 2.32 -9.82 -3.72
C TYR A 180 2.70 -11.25 -4.14
N ALA A 181 2.88 -12.18 -3.20
CA ALA A 181 3.14 -13.58 -3.50
C ALA A 181 2.00 -14.21 -4.33
N HIS A 182 0.74 -13.85 -4.04
CA HIS A 182 -0.43 -14.42 -4.72
C HIS A 182 -0.93 -13.63 -5.93
N PHE A 183 -0.78 -12.30 -5.93
CA PHE A 183 -1.31 -11.42 -6.99
C PHE A 183 -0.23 -10.65 -7.77
N GLY A 184 1.05 -10.81 -7.46
CA GLY A 184 2.10 -9.90 -7.95
C GLY A 184 2.28 -9.91 -9.47
N ALA A 185 2.05 -11.03 -10.15
CA ALA A 185 2.04 -11.10 -11.62
C ALA A 185 0.93 -10.22 -12.20
N GLN A 186 -0.32 -10.45 -11.79
CA GLN A 186 -1.49 -9.66 -12.16
C GLN A 186 -1.36 -8.16 -11.83
N ILE A 187 -0.81 -7.83 -10.66
CA ILE A 187 -0.54 -6.44 -10.26
C ILE A 187 0.46 -5.80 -11.24
N LEU A 188 1.56 -6.49 -11.57
CA LEU A 188 2.56 -5.97 -12.51
C LEU A 188 1.98 -5.80 -13.91
N ALA A 189 1.24 -6.78 -14.41
CA ALA A 189 0.55 -6.73 -15.71
C ALA A 189 -0.40 -5.52 -15.77
N THR A 190 -1.25 -5.36 -14.76
CA THR A 190 -2.19 -4.23 -14.65
C THR A 190 -1.49 -2.87 -14.57
N LEU A 191 -0.35 -2.77 -13.87
CA LEU A 191 0.41 -1.53 -13.73
C LEU A 191 1.21 -1.16 -14.99
N LEU A 192 1.57 -2.14 -15.81
CA LEU A 192 2.28 -1.95 -17.08
C LEU A 192 1.32 -1.78 -18.26
N GLY A 193 0.08 -2.25 -18.14
CA GLY A 193 -0.89 -2.30 -19.24
C GLY A 193 -0.56 -3.39 -20.26
N THR A 194 -0.07 -4.53 -19.79
CA THR A 194 0.28 -5.72 -20.60
C THR A 194 -0.39 -6.97 -20.02
N ASP A 195 -0.29 -8.10 -20.71
CA ASP A 195 -0.85 -9.39 -20.28
C ASP A 195 -0.01 -10.05 -19.16
N GLU A 196 -0.60 -10.95 -18.37
CA GLU A 196 0.12 -11.63 -17.27
C GLU A 196 1.24 -12.56 -17.78
N GLU A 197 1.09 -13.06 -19.01
CA GLU A 197 2.03 -13.93 -19.71
C GLU A 197 3.19 -13.17 -20.40
N ASP A 198 3.23 -11.84 -20.36
CA ASP A 198 4.32 -11.05 -20.93
C ASP A 198 5.66 -11.47 -20.27
N PRO A 199 6.71 -11.82 -21.05
CA PRO A 199 7.99 -12.29 -20.51
C PRO A 199 8.70 -11.28 -19.60
N ILE A 200 8.30 -10.00 -19.60
CA ILE A 200 8.80 -9.01 -18.64
C ILE A 200 8.26 -9.23 -17.21
N ILE A 201 7.06 -9.83 -17.06
CA ILE A 201 6.40 -10.03 -15.77
C ILE A 201 7.23 -10.89 -14.82
N PRO A 202 7.68 -12.12 -15.15
CA PRO A 202 8.52 -12.90 -14.23
C PRO A 202 9.86 -12.20 -13.91
N ILE A 203 10.45 -11.48 -14.87
CA ILE A 203 11.70 -10.73 -14.67
C ILE A 203 11.51 -9.57 -13.68
N LEU A 204 10.38 -8.87 -13.75
CA LEU A 204 10.03 -7.80 -12.82
C LEU A 204 9.56 -8.37 -11.48
N TYR A 205 8.86 -9.50 -11.49
CA TYR A 205 8.34 -10.18 -10.31
C TYR A 205 9.46 -10.47 -9.31
N ASP A 206 10.53 -11.08 -9.83
CA ASP A 206 11.72 -11.48 -9.08
C ASP A 206 12.55 -10.29 -8.57
N LYS A 207 12.58 -9.18 -9.34
CA LYS A 207 13.29 -7.94 -8.95
C LYS A 207 12.55 -7.14 -7.89
N ALA A 208 11.22 -7.08 -7.98
CA ALA A 208 10.37 -6.25 -7.14
C ALA A 208 10.26 -6.73 -5.69
N ARG A 209 10.24 -8.06 -5.48
CA ARG A 209 10.11 -8.71 -4.18
C ARG A 209 10.99 -8.11 -3.08
N GLY A 210 12.25 -7.77 -3.39
CA GLY A 210 13.22 -7.28 -2.42
C GLY A 210 12.79 -6.01 -1.67
N THR A 211 11.83 -5.26 -2.20
CA THR A 211 11.26 -4.05 -1.57
C THR A 211 9.92 -4.32 -0.87
N ILE A 212 9.19 -5.36 -1.26
CA ILE A 212 7.82 -5.63 -0.77
C ILE A 212 7.83 -6.55 0.45
N CYS A 213 8.71 -7.55 0.47
CA CYS A 213 8.77 -8.57 1.51
C CYS A 213 9.51 -8.13 2.79
N ILE A 214 9.88 -6.85 2.92
CA ILE A 214 10.64 -6.33 4.06
C ILE A 214 9.84 -5.24 4.76
N ASP A 215 8.83 -5.64 5.55
CA ASP A 215 8.45 -4.82 6.71
C ASP A 215 7.97 -5.60 7.94
N CYS A 216 8.49 -6.81 8.15
CA CYS A 216 8.34 -7.51 9.44
C CYS A 216 9.26 -6.93 10.55
N GLY A 217 9.79 -5.70 10.42
CA GLY A 217 10.63 -5.11 11.45
C GLY A 217 11.53 -3.91 11.13
N LEU A 218 11.53 -3.34 9.92
CA LEU A 218 12.46 -2.24 9.61
C LEU A 218 12.04 -0.90 10.24
N PHE A 219 10.73 -0.68 10.43
CA PHE A 219 10.20 0.48 11.13
C PHE A 219 10.04 0.31 12.66
N SER A 220 10.31 -0.87 13.21
CA SER A 220 10.26 -1.09 14.68
C SER A 220 11.44 -0.47 15.45
N LEU A 221 12.30 0.30 14.78
CA LEU A 221 13.43 1.06 15.34
C LEU A 221 13.06 2.51 15.75
N TYR A 222 11.81 2.92 15.60
CA TYR A 222 11.29 4.19 16.12
C TYR A 222 10.17 3.95 17.15
N LYS A 223 10.57 3.50 18.33
CA LYS A 223 9.82 3.58 19.59
C LYS A 223 10.69 4.28 20.62
#